data_AF-A0A1E3PWA7-F1
#
_entry.id   AF-A0A1E3PWA7-F1
#
_cell.length_a   1.000
_cell.length_b   1.000
_cell.length_c   1.000
_cell.angle_alpha   90.00
_cell.angle_beta   90.00
_cell.angle_gamma   90.00
#
_symmetry.space_group_name_H-M   'P 1'
#
loop_
_entity.id
_entity.type
_entity.pdbx_description
1 polymer ?
#
loop_
_entity_poly.entity_id
_entity_poly.type
_entity_poly.pdbx_seq_one_letter_code
_entity_poly.pdbx_strand_id
1 'polypeptide(L)'
;MTDYNYNNKVATALGTIGTVLWCVQLIPQIYTNFRRKSTEGLPHLMLLLWAYAGILFGIYFLVQRPNLPLMIQPEIFTFLSFVTWAQCLYYGSKFSFIKTIVVVSLVVAFSAGLQVAAIIPLQNSALCHNSPNSTCWPLILIGIMAAVLIVIGLVPPYFELWRRQGQVVGINFWFLALDCSGALLSFASLLFPQTDKDGNPKQEDYLGMVLYLLVPLMEAGIVASHFVWWLRIGRSLNKSHTDVEKGRERSR
;
A
#
# COMPACT_ATOMS: atom_id res chain seq x y z
N MET A 1 -25.94 -7.64 -17.27
CA MET A 1 -24.49 -7.58 -16.97
C MET A 1 -23.91 -6.66 -18.04
N THR A 2 -23.68 -5.39 -17.71
CA THR A 2 -23.35 -4.34 -18.69
C THR A 2 -21.88 -4.40 -19.06
N ASP A 3 -21.57 -4.49 -20.35
CA ASP A 3 -20.21 -4.48 -20.90
C ASP A 3 -19.53 -3.13 -20.62
N TYR A 4 -18.51 -3.15 -19.76
CA TYR A 4 -17.68 -1.98 -19.47
C TYR A 4 -16.61 -1.86 -20.57
N ASN A 5 -16.70 -0.81 -21.38
CA ASN A 5 -15.72 -0.53 -22.41
C ASN A 5 -14.52 0.19 -21.77
N TYR A 6 -13.55 -0.57 -21.24
CA TYR A 6 -12.26 -0.06 -20.77
C TYR A 6 -11.41 0.38 -21.98
N ASN A 7 -11.87 1.39 -22.71
CA ASN A 7 -11.37 1.76 -24.04
C ASN A 7 -9.96 2.36 -24.02
N ASN A 8 -9.43 2.69 -22.83
CA ASN A 8 -8.06 3.13 -22.68
C ASN A 8 -7.12 1.96 -22.36
N LYS A 9 -6.64 1.29 -23.42
CA LYS A 9 -5.70 0.16 -23.33
C LYS A 9 -4.42 0.52 -22.58
N VAL A 10 -3.93 1.76 -22.75
CA VAL A 10 -2.72 2.25 -22.08
C VAL A 10 -2.96 2.40 -20.58
N ALA A 11 -4.06 3.03 -20.18
CA ALA A 11 -4.44 3.15 -18.77
C ALA A 11 -4.57 1.76 -18.12
N THR A 12 -5.24 0.82 -18.80
CA THR A 12 -5.41 -0.54 -18.29
C THR A 12 -4.08 -1.29 -18.17
N ALA A 13 -3.18 -1.14 -19.14
CA ALA A 13 -1.86 -1.76 -19.08
C ALA A 13 -1.03 -1.20 -17.91
N LEU A 14 -0.96 0.12 -17.77
CA LEU A 14 -0.26 0.78 -16.68
C LEU A 14 -0.85 0.40 -15.32
N GLY A 15 -2.17 0.41 -15.21
CA GLY A 15 -2.89 0.00 -14.00
C GLY A 15 -2.60 -1.46 -13.66
N THR A 16 -2.60 -2.36 -14.65
CA THR A 16 -2.30 -3.79 -14.43
C THR A 16 -0.89 -3.99 -13.90
N ILE A 17 0.12 -3.37 -14.53
CA ILE A 17 1.51 -3.47 -14.09
C ILE A 17 1.64 -2.86 -12.68
N GLY A 18 1.02 -1.70 -12.46
CA GLY A 18 0.99 -1.03 -11.15
C GLY A 18 0.42 -1.93 -10.05
N THR A 19 -0.74 -2.55 -10.32
CA THR A 19 -1.39 -3.51 -9.42
C THR A 19 -0.49 -4.70 -9.10
N VAL A 20 0.13 -5.31 -10.12
CA VAL A 20 1.01 -6.46 -9.90
C VAL A 20 2.19 -6.08 -9.02
N LEU A 21 2.89 -4.98 -9.31
CA LEU A 21 4.06 -4.56 -8.53
C LEU A 21 3.68 -4.21 -7.09
N TRP A 22 2.59 -3.47 -6.90
CA TRP A 22 2.13 -3.03 -5.58
C TRP A 22 1.62 -4.19 -4.71
N CYS A 23 1.02 -5.22 -5.30
CA CYS A 23 0.56 -6.38 -4.52
C CYS A 23 1.70 -7.39 -4.26
N VAL A 24 2.60 -7.60 -5.22
CA VAL A 24 3.68 -8.60 -5.11
C VAL A 24 4.66 -8.28 -3.98
N GLN A 25 4.85 -7.01 -3.60
CA GLN A 25 5.76 -6.62 -2.52
C GLN A 25 5.49 -7.32 -1.16
N LEU A 26 4.23 -7.66 -0.86
CA LEU A 26 3.89 -8.35 0.40
C LEU A 26 4.24 -9.85 0.37
N ILE A 27 4.35 -10.45 -0.81
CA ILE A 27 4.56 -11.90 -0.98
C ILE A 27 5.91 -12.35 -0.39
N PRO A 28 7.05 -11.70 -0.66
CA PRO A 28 8.33 -12.01 -0.01
C PRO A 28 8.27 -11.96 1.51
N GLN A 29 7.53 -11.00 2.08
CA GLN A 29 7.37 -10.89 3.53
C GLN A 29 6.55 -12.06 4.08
N ILE A 30 5.43 -12.39 3.44
CA ILE A 30 4.59 -13.55 3.79
C ILE A 30 5.41 -14.84 3.76
N TYR A 31 6.19 -15.05 2.71
CA TYR A 31 7.08 -16.20 2.57
C TYR A 31 8.14 -16.24 3.67
N THR A 32 8.80 -15.12 3.94
CA THR A 32 9.86 -15.02 4.95
C THR A 32 9.32 -15.31 6.35
N ASN A 33 8.16 -14.75 6.70
CA ASN A 33 7.46 -15.03 7.95
C ASN A 33 7.14 -16.53 8.08
N PHE A 34 6.65 -17.15 7.01
CA PHE A 34 6.35 -18.58 6.99
C PHE A 34 7.61 -19.45 7.14
N ARG A 35 8.74 -19.06 6.53
CA ARG A 35 10.01 -19.80 6.63
C ARG A 35 10.66 -19.65 7.99
N ARG A 36 10.71 -18.43 8.53
CA ARG A 36 11.35 -18.12 9.82
C ARG A 36 10.49 -18.49 11.02
N LYS A 37 9.17 -18.66 10.84
CA LYS A 37 8.20 -18.86 11.93
C LYS A 37 8.26 -17.75 12.99
N SER A 38 8.67 -16.55 12.57
CA SER A 38 8.82 -15.36 13.40
C SER A 38 8.46 -14.14 12.58
N THR A 39 7.82 -13.17 13.23
CA THR A 39 7.46 -11.85 12.69
C THR A 39 8.16 -10.73 13.47
N GLU A 40 9.29 -11.04 14.10
CA GLU A 40 10.10 -10.06 14.82
C GLU A 40 10.55 -8.91 13.89
N GLY A 41 10.36 -7.67 14.34
CA GLY A 41 10.64 -6.47 13.55
C GLY A 41 9.50 -6.02 12.62
N LEU A 42 8.40 -6.78 12.51
CA LEU A 42 7.24 -6.41 11.68
C LEU A 42 6.15 -5.76 12.55
N PRO A 43 5.78 -4.47 12.34
CA PRO A 43 4.80 -3.82 13.20
C PRO A 43 3.37 -4.33 12.94
N HIS A 44 2.77 -5.00 13.93
CA HIS A 44 1.40 -5.55 13.82
C HIS A 44 0.36 -4.49 13.46
N LEU A 45 0.45 -3.31 14.09
CA LEU A 45 -0.50 -2.23 13.89
C LEU A 45 -0.40 -1.63 12.48
N MET A 46 0.80 -1.57 11.90
CA MET A 46 0.99 -1.08 10.53
C MET A 46 0.20 -1.93 9.53
N LEU A 47 0.35 -3.26 9.58
CA LEU A 47 -0.36 -4.16 8.67
C LEU A 47 -1.88 -4.08 8.82
N LEU A 48 -2.36 -3.91 10.05
CA LEU A 48 -3.78 -3.73 10.33
C LEU A 48 -4.30 -2.40 9.77
N LEU A 49 -3.55 -1.30 9.96
CA LEU A 49 -3.89 0.01 9.39
C LEU A 49 -3.85 -0.01 7.86
N TRP A 50 -2.90 -0.73 7.25
CA TRP A 50 -2.84 -0.94 5.81
C TRP A 50 -4.04 -1.72 5.27
N ALA A 51 -4.48 -2.76 5.99
CA ALA A 51 -5.69 -3.48 5.62
C ALA A 51 -6.94 -2.57 5.68
N TYR A 52 -7.09 -1.77 6.73
CA TYR A 52 -8.20 -0.82 6.84
C TYR A 52 -8.13 0.33 5.83
N ALA A 53 -6.94 0.83 5.53
CA ALA A 53 -6.74 1.78 4.43
C ALA A 53 -7.17 1.16 3.10
N GLY A 54 -6.75 -0.09 2.84
CA GLY A 54 -7.12 -0.87 1.66
C GLY A 54 -8.63 -1.04 1.50
N ILE A 55 -9.37 -1.26 2.58
CA ILE A 55 -10.85 -1.31 2.55
C ILE A 55 -11.44 0.03 2.09
N LEU A 56 -10.96 1.16 2.63
CA LEU A 56 -11.42 2.50 2.23
C LEU A 56 -11.01 2.84 0.79
N PHE A 57 -9.80 2.47 0.36
CA PHE A 57 -9.38 2.53 -1.04
C PHE A 57 -10.31 1.71 -1.94
N GLY A 58 -10.69 0.50 -1.50
CA GLY A 58 -11.62 -0.37 -2.20
C GLY A 58 -12.99 0.27 -2.37
N ILE A 59 -13.56 0.86 -1.31
CA ILE A 59 -14.81 1.62 -1.41
C ILE A 59 -14.66 2.77 -2.41
N TYR A 60 -13.56 3.52 -2.30
CA TYR A 60 -13.29 4.65 -3.19
C TYR A 60 -13.28 4.22 -4.65
N PHE A 61 -12.42 3.26 -5.02
CA PHE A 61 -12.24 2.86 -6.42
C PHE A 61 -13.36 1.98 -6.97
N LEU A 62 -14.08 1.21 -6.15
CA LEU A 62 -15.26 0.45 -6.60
C LEU A 62 -16.46 1.35 -6.89
N VAL A 63 -16.57 2.50 -6.21
CA VAL A 63 -17.56 3.53 -6.55
C VAL A 63 -17.06 4.38 -7.71
N GLN A 64 -15.80 4.84 -7.66
CA GLN A 64 -15.22 5.73 -8.66
C GLN A 64 -15.03 5.03 -10.01
N ARG A 65 -14.83 3.71 -10.07
CA ARG A 65 -14.68 2.92 -11.30
C ARG A 65 -13.76 3.58 -12.36
N PRO A 66 -12.45 3.68 -12.11
CA PRO A 66 -11.48 4.13 -13.11
C PRO A 66 -11.26 3.02 -14.17
N ASN A 67 -10.32 2.11 -13.94
CA ASN A 67 -10.11 0.90 -14.73
C ASN A 67 -10.09 -0.34 -13.83
N LEU A 68 -10.32 -1.51 -14.42
CA LEU A 68 -10.47 -2.77 -13.69
C LEU A 68 -9.29 -3.08 -12.75
N PRO A 69 -8.01 -2.94 -13.18
CA PRO A 69 -6.88 -3.13 -12.27
C PRO A 69 -6.96 -2.31 -10.99
N LEU A 70 -7.21 -1.00 -11.09
CA LEU A 70 -7.25 -0.11 -9.92
C LEU A 70 -8.46 -0.36 -9.00
N MET A 71 -9.51 -1.01 -9.51
CA MET A 71 -10.64 -1.48 -8.68
C MET A 71 -10.27 -2.72 -7.86
N ILE A 72 -9.50 -3.63 -8.46
CA ILE A 72 -9.12 -4.91 -7.85
C ILE A 72 -7.89 -4.76 -6.93
N GLN A 73 -7.02 -3.81 -7.23
CA GLN A 73 -5.75 -3.59 -6.55
C GLN A 73 -5.88 -3.42 -5.02
N PRO A 74 -6.79 -2.59 -4.48
CA PRO A 74 -6.98 -2.47 -3.04
C PRO A 74 -7.48 -3.76 -2.39
N GLU A 75 -8.29 -4.55 -3.08
CA GLU A 75 -8.85 -5.80 -2.56
C GLU A 75 -7.76 -6.87 -2.38
N ILE A 76 -6.90 -7.02 -3.39
CA ILE A 76 -5.75 -7.93 -3.31
C ILE A 76 -4.79 -7.47 -2.21
N PHE A 77 -4.47 -6.17 -2.15
CA PHE A 77 -3.58 -5.62 -1.14
C PHE A 77 -4.13 -5.81 0.29
N THR A 78 -5.44 -5.57 0.47
CA THR A 78 -6.15 -5.80 1.74
C THR A 78 -6.06 -7.25 2.17
N PHE A 79 -6.31 -8.19 1.25
CA PHE A 79 -6.21 -9.61 1.52
C PHE A 79 -4.79 -10.00 1.96
N LEU A 80 -3.76 -9.59 1.22
CA LEU A 80 -2.36 -9.87 1.56
C LEU A 80 -1.95 -9.25 2.89
N SER A 81 -2.46 -8.06 3.20
CA SER A 81 -2.25 -7.38 4.49
C SER A 81 -2.87 -8.18 5.65
N PHE A 82 -4.10 -8.68 5.51
CA PHE A 82 -4.72 -9.54 6.51
C PHE A 82 -4.01 -10.89 6.67
N VAL A 83 -3.52 -11.50 5.59
CA VAL A 83 -2.70 -12.71 5.66
C VAL A 83 -1.42 -12.45 6.46
N THR A 84 -0.74 -11.35 6.19
CA THR A 84 0.49 -10.98 6.90
C THR A 84 0.19 -10.65 8.37
N TRP A 85 -0.91 -9.95 8.65
CA TRP A 85 -1.36 -9.67 10.01
C TRP A 85 -1.73 -10.96 10.79
N ALA A 86 -2.36 -11.92 10.13
CA ALA A 86 -2.62 -13.25 10.70
C ALA A 86 -1.33 -13.97 11.08
N GLN A 87 -0.29 -13.90 10.24
CA GLN A 87 1.04 -14.42 10.58
C GLN A 87 1.63 -13.71 11.81
N CYS A 88 1.40 -12.40 11.96
CA CYS A 88 1.86 -11.65 13.13
C CYS A 88 1.16 -12.07 14.43
N LEU A 89 -0.14 -12.37 14.38
CA LEU A 89 -0.88 -12.92 15.52
C LEU A 89 -0.39 -14.32 15.89
N TYR A 90 -0.19 -15.19 14.90
CA TYR A 90 0.21 -16.58 15.12
C TYR A 90 1.67 -16.71 15.56
N TYR A 91 2.62 -16.16 14.80
CA TYR A 91 4.06 -16.31 15.07
C TYR A 91 4.59 -15.32 16.11
N GLY A 92 4.06 -14.09 16.12
CA GLY A 92 4.52 -13.03 17.02
C GLY A 92 3.80 -13.09 18.37
N SER A 93 2.49 -12.89 18.38
CA SER A 93 1.67 -12.88 19.61
C SER A 93 1.37 -14.27 20.18
N LYS A 94 1.86 -15.34 19.53
CA LYS A 94 1.71 -16.74 19.94
C LYS A 94 0.25 -17.17 20.14
N PHE A 95 -0.68 -16.62 19.35
CA PHE A 95 -2.06 -17.09 19.36
C PHE A 95 -2.12 -18.53 18.82
N SER A 96 -3.05 -19.34 19.33
CA SER A 96 -3.30 -20.65 18.74
C SER A 96 -3.83 -20.50 17.31
N PHE A 97 -3.67 -21.52 16.49
CA PHE A 97 -4.10 -21.51 15.10
C PHE A 97 -5.60 -21.22 14.97
N ILE A 98 -6.42 -21.91 15.79
CA ILE A 98 -7.88 -21.71 15.84
C ILE A 98 -8.22 -20.28 16.25
N LYS A 99 -7.60 -19.77 17.32
CA LYS A 99 -7.83 -18.40 17.78
C LYS A 99 -7.49 -17.37 16.69
N THR A 100 -6.40 -17.59 15.96
CA THR A 100 -5.99 -16.72 14.86
C THR A 100 -7.02 -16.72 13.74
N ILE A 101 -7.47 -17.90 13.29
CA ILE A 101 -8.51 -18.01 12.26
C ILE A 101 -9.80 -17.32 12.69
N VAL A 102 -10.28 -17.59 13.90
CA VAL A 102 -11.53 -17.01 14.40
C VAL A 102 -11.43 -15.48 14.44
N VAL A 103 -10.37 -14.93 15.01
CA VAL A 103 -10.18 -13.46 15.11
C VAL A 103 -10.09 -12.83 13.72
N VAL A 104 -9.26 -13.39 12.83
CA VAL A 104 -9.07 -12.83 11.47
C VAL A 104 -10.36 -12.93 10.67
N SER A 105 -11.05 -14.07 10.69
CA SER A 105 -12.33 -14.25 9.98
C SER A 105 -13.41 -13.30 10.47
N LEU A 106 -13.51 -13.06 11.78
CA LEU A 106 -14.47 -12.09 12.33
C LEU A 106 -14.15 -10.66 11.87
N VAL A 107 -12.87 -10.26 11.90
CA VAL A 107 -12.44 -8.94 11.43
C VAL A 107 -12.69 -8.76 9.94
N VAL A 108 -12.34 -9.75 9.13
CA VAL A 108 -12.54 -9.72 7.67
C VAL A 108 -14.03 -9.70 7.33
N ALA A 109 -14.85 -10.55 7.94
CA ALA A 109 -16.29 -10.60 7.69
C ALA A 109 -16.99 -9.28 8.07
N PHE A 110 -16.65 -8.73 9.24
CA PHE A 110 -17.17 -7.44 9.67
C PHE A 110 -16.75 -6.31 8.70
N SER A 111 -15.48 -6.28 8.31
CA SER A 111 -14.95 -5.26 7.41
C SER A 111 -15.54 -5.35 6.01
N ALA A 112 -15.68 -6.55 5.45
CA ALA A 112 -16.33 -6.77 4.16
C ALA A 112 -17.82 -6.37 4.20
N GLY A 113 -18.51 -6.67 5.31
CA GLY A 113 -19.88 -6.22 5.54
C GLY A 113 -20.01 -4.70 5.53
N LEU A 114 -19.12 -3.99 6.23
CA LEU A 114 -19.07 -2.52 6.22
C LEU A 114 -18.73 -1.96 4.83
N GLN A 115 -17.80 -2.59 4.13
CA GLN A 115 -17.39 -2.20 2.79
C GLN A 115 -18.57 -2.26 1.80
N VAL A 116 -19.28 -3.40 1.78
CA VAL A 116 -20.47 -3.60 0.94
C VAL A 116 -21.60 -2.65 1.33
N ALA A 117 -21.83 -2.48 2.64
CA ALA A 117 -22.83 -1.56 3.17
C ALA A 117 -22.54 -0.09 2.81
N ALA A 118 -21.28 0.29 2.59
CA ALA A 118 -20.91 1.61 2.09
C ALA A 118 -21.06 1.72 0.56
N ILE A 119 -20.62 0.70 -0.19
CA ILE A 119 -20.58 0.74 -1.66
C ILE A 119 -21.99 0.77 -2.26
N ILE A 120 -22.91 -0.10 -1.80
CA ILE A 120 -24.24 -0.23 -2.42
C ILE A 120 -25.02 1.09 -2.39
N PRO A 121 -25.16 1.78 -1.24
CA PRO A 121 -25.85 3.08 -1.20
C PRO A 121 -25.14 4.14 -2.03
N LEU A 122 -23.79 4.20 -2.00
CA LEU A 122 -23.04 5.22 -2.73
C LEU A 122 -23.20 5.07 -4.25
N GLN A 123 -23.14 3.84 -4.77
CA GLN A 123 -23.34 3.57 -6.20
C GLN A 123 -24.78 3.86 -6.66
N ASN A 124 -25.76 3.69 -5.77
CA ASN A 124 -27.17 3.92 -6.07
C ASN A 124 -27.63 5.36 -5.74
N SER A 125 -26.79 6.16 -5.10
CA SER A 125 -27.19 7.49 -4.65
C SER A 125 -27.21 8.51 -5.79
N ALA A 126 -28.31 9.25 -5.92
CA ALA A 126 -28.42 10.38 -6.84
C ALA A 126 -27.39 11.48 -6.52
N LEU A 127 -26.86 11.52 -5.30
CA LEU A 127 -25.80 12.44 -4.87
C LEU A 127 -24.50 12.24 -5.65
N CYS A 128 -24.17 11.02 -6.05
CA CYS A 128 -22.98 10.74 -6.85
C CYS A 128 -23.28 10.77 -8.36
N HIS A 129 -24.53 10.58 -8.79
CA HIS A 129 -24.94 10.73 -10.20
C HIS A 129 -25.14 12.18 -10.64
N ASN A 130 -25.67 13.04 -9.77
CA ASN A 130 -25.97 14.46 -10.07
C ASN A 130 -24.86 15.41 -9.61
N SER A 131 -23.71 14.90 -9.16
CA SER A 131 -22.62 15.76 -8.70
C SER A 131 -21.93 16.40 -9.90
N PRO A 132 -21.70 17.73 -9.90
CA PRO A 132 -20.91 18.40 -10.94
C PRO A 132 -19.44 17.99 -10.91
N ASN A 133 -18.97 17.40 -9.81
CA ASN A 133 -17.65 16.81 -9.69
C ASN A 133 -17.73 15.29 -9.84
N SER A 134 -16.69 14.65 -10.36
CA SER A 134 -16.59 13.17 -10.46
C SER A 134 -16.70 12.43 -9.12
N THR A 135 -16.71 13.14 -7.99
CA THR A 135 -16.66 12.58 -6.64
C THR A 135 -17.65 13.33 -5.72
N CYS A 136 -18.59 12.60 -5.14
CA CYS A 136 -19.55 13.11 -4.16
C CYS A 136 -18.92 13.31 -2.76
N TRP A 137 -19.45 14.22 -1.95
CA TRP A 137 -18.87 14.55 -0.63
C TRP A 137 -18.63 13.33 0.30
N PRO A 138 -19.49 12.29 0.36
CA PRO A 138 -19.20 11.12 1.22
C PRO A 138 -17.98 10.35 0.71
N LEU A 139 -17.83 10.26 -0.61
CA LEU A 139 -16.71 9.58 -1.26
C LEU A 139 -15.40 10.35 -1.06
N ILE A 140 -15.45 11.69 -1.06
CA ILE A 140 -14.31 12.55 -0.70
C ILE A 140 -13.86 12.26 0.73
N LEU A 141 -14.80 12.19 1.69
CA LEU A 141 -14.46 11.88 3.09
C LEU A 141 -13.81 10.51 3.22
N ILE A 142 -14.34 9.49 2.54
CA ILE A 142 -13.77 8.14 2.53
C ILE A 142 -12.35 8.17 1.97
N GLY A 143 -12.11 8.89 0.86
CA GLY A 143 -10.77 9.05 0.31
C GLY A 143 -9.82 9.79 1.25
N ILE A 144 -10.26 10.86 1.92
CA ILE A 144 -9.44 11.55 2.93
C ILE A 144 -9.11 10.63 4.11
N MET A 145 -10.08 9.86 4.61
CA MET A 145 -9.84 8.88 5.67
C MET A 145 -8.83 7.82 5.22
N ALA A 146 -8.95 7.34 3.98
CA ALA A 146 -8.02 6.40 3.39
C ALA A 146 -6.60 6.96 3.32
N ALA A 147 -6.45 8.21 2.86
CA ALA A 147 -5.20 8.94 2.81
C ALA A 147 -4.56 9.10 4.20
N VAL A 148 -5.36 9.44 5.22
CA VAL A 148 -4.88 9.58 6.60
C VAL A 148 -4.42 8.23 7.15
N LEU A 149 -5.19 7.17 6.95
CA LEU A 149 -4.85 5.84 7.46
C LEU A 149 -3.57 5.28 6.83
N ILE A 150 -3.37 5.44 5.52
CA ILE A 150 -2.15 4.95 4.86
C ILE A 150 -0.91 5.70 5.36
N VAL A 151 -1.02 7.02 5.56
CA VAL A 151 0.06 7.85 6.12
C VAL A 151 0.37 7.42 7.55
N ILE A 152 -0.63 7.27 8.41
CA ILE A 152 -0.44 6.80 9.79
C ILE A 152 0.18 5.40 9.80
N GLY A 153 -0.25 4.52 8.90
CA GLY A 153 0.30 3.18 8.74
C GLY A 153 1.81 3.19 8.47
N LEU A 154 2.31 4.19 7.73
CA LEU A 154 3.74 4.32 7.41
C LEU A 154 4.56 5.08 8.48
N VAL A 155 3.96 5.57 9.56
CA VAL A 155 4.68 6.28 10.64
C VAL A 155 5.70 5.41 11.39
N PRO A 156 5.45 4.12 11.73
CA PRO A 156 6.40 3.34 12.53
C PRO A 156 7.82 3.23 11.93
N PRO A 157 7.98 2.97 10.61
CA PRO A 157 9.30 3.06 9.95
C PRO A 157 10.04 4.40 10.17
N TYR A 158 9.34 5.54 10.13
CA TYR A 158 9.94 6.86 10.36
C TYR A 158 10.42 7.06 11.79
N PHE A 159 9.69 6.51 12.76
CA PHE A 159 10.09 6.58 14.14
C PHE A 159 11.36 5.76 14.41
N GLU A 160 11.48 4.60 13.77
CA GLU A 160 12.69 3.78 13.82
C GLU A 160 13.88 4.50 13.18
N LEU A 161 13.67 5.17 12.03
CA LEU A 161 14.69 5.98 11.38
C LEU A 161 15.22 7.10 12.29
N TRP A 162 14.33 7.82 12.96
CA TRP A 162 14.72 8.88 13.88
C TRP A 162 15.59 8.35 15.02
N ARG A 163 15.20 7.23 15.63
CA ARG A 163 15.99 6.59 16.70
C ARG A 163 17.36 6.12 16.23
N ARG A 164 17.51 5.76 14.95
CA ARG A 164 18.76 5.24 14.35
C ARG A 164 19.53 6.30 13.55
N GLN A 165 19.34 7.60 13.84
CA GLN A 165 20.03 8.71 13.18
C GLN A 165 19.86 8.74 11.64
N GLY A 166 18.77 8.20 11.13
CA GLY A 166 18.44 8.12 9.70
C GLY A 166 18.85 6.81 9.01
N GLN A 167 19.44 5.85 9.73
CA GLN A 167 19.76 4.55 9.15
C GLN A 167 18.52 3.67 8.99
N VAL A 168 18.13 3.41 7.74
CA VAL A 168 17.19 2.32 7.41
C VAL A 168 17.83 0.97 7.76
N VAL A 169 17.21 0.23 8.68
CA VAL A 169 17.59 -1.14 9.05
C VAL A 169 16.35 -2.00 8.97
N GLY A 170 16.44 -3.17 8.34
CA GLY A 170 15.33 -4.13 8.25
C GLY A 170 14.35 -3.90 7.09
N ILE A 171 14.43 -2.78 6.36
CA ILE A 171 13.63 -2.53 5.15
C ILE A 171 14.50 -2.79 3.91
N ASN A 172 14.02 -3.64 3.00
CA ASN A 172 14.70 -3.94 1.74
C ASN A 172 14.43 -2.83 0.72
N PHE A 173 15.46 -2.19 0.16
CA PHE A 173 15.28 -1.17 -0.87
C PHE A 173 14.61 -1.68 -2.15
N TRP A 174 14.76 -2.97 -2.48
CA TRP A 174 14.02 -3.58 -3.60
C TRP A 174 12.53 -3.67 -3.34
N PHE A 175 12.15 -3.95 -2.09
CA PHE A 175 10.74 -3.94 -1.68
C PHE A 175 10.15 -2.54 -1.86
N LEU A 176 10.86 -1.52 -1.38
CA LEU A 176 10.44 -0.12 -1.47
C LEU A 176 10.34 0.34 -2.92
N ALA A 177 11.28 -0.09 -3.77
CA ALA A 177 11.25 0.22 -5.19
C ALA A 177 10.03 -0.38 -5.91
N LEU A 178 9.65 -1.63 -5.56
CA LEU A 178 8.47 -2.27 -6.13
C LEU A 178 7.17 -1.57 -5.70
N ASP A 179 7.06 -1.20 -4.41
CA ASP A 179 5.90 -0.49 -3.88
C ASP A 179 5.75 0.90 -4.53
N CYS A 180 6.82 1.71 -4.54
CA CYS A 180 6.89 2.98 -5.26
C CYS A 180 6.50 2.84 -6.74
N SER A 181 7.09 1.86 -7.44
CA SER A 181 6.84 1.67 -8.88
C SER A 181 5.40 1.28 -9.14
N GLY A 182 4.85 0.40 -8.31
CA GLY A 182 3.44 0.01 -8.37
C GLY A 182 2.51 1.20 -8.24
N ALA A 183 2.71 2.01 -7.19
CA ALA A 183 1.91 3.20 -6.92
C ALA A 183 2.06 4.28 -8.02
N LEU A 184 3.27 4.53 -8.53
CA LEU A 184 3.51 5.50 -9.60
C LEU A 184 2.87 5.09 -10.93
N LEU A 185 2.88 3.79 -11.28
CA LEU A 185 2.21 3.29 -12.49
C LEU A 185 0.68 3.32 -12.34
N SER A 186 0.16 3.01 -11.16
CA SER A 186 -1.27 3.16 -10.85
C SER A 186 -1.71 4.63 -10.90
N PHE A 187 -0.88 5.56 -10.42
CA PHE A 187 -1.08 6.99 -10.61
C PHE A 187 -1.06 7.38 -12.10
N ALA A 188 -0.05 6.93 -12.86
CA ALA A 188 0.07 7.24 -14.28
C ALA A 188 -1.14 6.74 -15.08
N SER A 189 -1.72 5.60 -14.69
CA SER A 189 -2.96 5.06 -15.26
C SER A 189 -4.14 6.04 -15.16
N LEU A 190 -4.23 6.83 -14.07
CA LEU A 190 -5.29 7.82 -13.86
C LEU A 190 -5.12 9.10 -14.66
N LEU A 191 -3.91 9.39 -15.16
CA LEU A 191 -3.65 10.56 -16.03
C LEU A 191 -4.25 10.40 -17.43
N PHE A 192 -4.59 9.18 -17.81
CA PHE A 192 -5.17 8.91 -19.11
C PHE A 192 -6.69 9.12 -19.08
N PRO A 193 -7.27 9.79 -20.09
CA PRO A 193 -8.70 10.03 -20.17
C PRO A 193 -9.49 8.73 -20.04
N GLN A 194 -10.44 8.73 -19.11
CA GLN A 194 -11.37 7.63 -18.88
C GLN A 194 -12.74 7.97 -19.47
N THR A 195 -13.47 6.94 -19.86
CA THR A 195 -14.80 7.09 -20.44
C THR A 195 -15.82 6.44 -19.51
N ASP A 196 -16.99 7.04 -19.36
CA ASP A 196 -18.10 6.43 -18.64
C ASP A 196 -18.72 5.26 -19.44
N LYS A 197 -19.81 4.69 -18.91
CA LYS A 197 -20.54 3.60 -19.56
C LYS A 197 -21.20 3.99 -20.87
N ASP A 198 -21.50 5.27 -21.03
CA ASP A 198 -22.27 5.83 -22.14
C ASP A 198 -21.36 6.42 -23.23
N GLY A 199 -20.03 6.33 -23.05
CA GLY A 199 -19.06 6.84 -24.01
C GLY A 199 -18.62 8.28 -23.75
N ASN A 200 -19.08 8.93 -22.67
CA ASN A 200 -18.72 10.30 -22.35
C ASN A 200 -17.40 10.39 -21.59
N PRO A 201 -16.61 11.46 -21.81
CA PRO A 201 -15.39 11.69 -21.05
C PRO A 201 -15.73 11.89 -19.57
N LYS A 202 -15.09 11.09 -18.72
CA LYS A 202 -15.18 11.24 -17.28
C LYS A 202 -14.22 12.34 -16.82
N GLN A 203 -14.68 13.16 -15.88
CA GLN A 203 -13.81 14.15 -15.25
C GLN A 203 -12.65 13.48 -14.48
N GLU A 204 -11.53 14.19 -14.37
CA GLU A 204 -10.30 13.70 -13.78
C GLU A 204 -10.44 13.38 -12.28
N ASP A 205 -9.89 12.23 -11.87
CA ASP A 205 -9.93 11.73 -10.50
C ASP A 205 -8.72 12.23 -9.69
N TYR A 206 -8.73 13.52 -9.31
CA TYR A 206 -7.63 14.13 -8.55
C TYR A 206 -7.39 13.48 -7.19
N LEU A 207 -8.45 13.09 -6.49
CA LEU A 207 -8.31 12.45 -5.18
C LEU A 207 -7.73 11.04 -5.32
N GLY A 208 -8.13 10.26 -6.33
CA GLY A 208 -7.49 8.99 -6.65
C GLY A 208 -6.00 9.13 -6.99
N MET A 209 -5.63 10.20 -7.71
CA MET A 209 -4.23 10.53 -7.98
C MET A 209 -3.45 10.82 -6.69
N VAL A 210 -4.02 11.62 -5.77
CA VAL A 210 -3.41 11.90 -4.46
C VAL A 210 -3.23 10.61 -3.66
N LEU A 211 -4.23 9.74 -3.63
CA LEU A 211 -4.16 8.45 -2.92
C LEU A 211 -2.97 7.59 -3.36
N TYR A 212 -2.67 7.55 -4.66
CA TYR A 212 -1.51 6.83 -5.18
C TYR A 212 -0.18 7.57 -5.00
N LEU A 213 -0.16 8.90 -4.96
CA LEU A 213 1.08 9.65 -4.78
C LEU A 213 1.59 9.69 -3.34
N LEU A 214 0.70 9.55 -2.35
CA LEU A 214 1.09 9.64 -0.93
C LEU A 214 2.15 8.62 -0.53
N VAL A 215 2.01 7.37 -0.99
CA VAL A 215 2.95 6.30 -0.62
C VAL A 215 4.35 6.55 -1.21
N PRO A 216 4.53 6.77 -2.53
CA PRO A 216 5.83 7.14 -3.09
C PRO A 216 6.47 8.37 -2.43
N LEU A 217 5.68 9.37 -2.04
CA LEU A 217 6.20 10.56 -1.35
C LEU A 217 6.78 10.20 0.03
N MET A 218 6.11 9.34 0.78
CA MET A 218 6.63 8.88 2.07
C MET A 218 7.85 7.98 1.88
N GLU A 219 7.79 7.04 0.94
CA GLU A 219 8.90 6.13 0.69
C GLU A 219 10.15 6.88 0.19
N ALA A 220 9.99 7.92 -0.62
CA ALA A 220 11.08 8.82 -1.00
C ALA A 220 11.74 9.47 0.23
N GLY A 221 10.96 9.82 1.25
CA GLY A 221 11.46 10.31 2.54
C GLY A 221 12.31 9.28 3.28
N ILE A 222 11.92 8.01 3.25
CA ILE A 222 12.68 6.89 3.82
C ILE A 222 14.03 6.73 3.10
N VAL A 223 14.03 6.73 1.76
CA VAL A 223 15.26 6.65 0.95
C VAL A 223 16.17 7.84 1.20
N ALA A 224 15.61 9.05 1.20
CA ALA A 224 16.36 10.28 1.43
C ALA A 224 17.04 10.27 2.81
N SER A 225 16.32 9.81 3.85
CA SER A 225 16.86 9.65 5.20
C SER A 225 18.08 8.72 5.23
N HIS A 226 18.00 7.56 4.58
CA HIS A 226 19.13 6.63 4.48
C HIS A 226 20.32 7.24 3.74
N PHE A 227 20.05 7.92 2.63
CA PHE A 227 21.09 8.56 1.83
C PHE A 227 21.83 9.64 2.63
N VAL A 228 21.10 10.46 3.38
CA VAL A 228 21.67 11.47 4.28
C VAL A 228 22.50 10.84 5.41
N TRP A 229 22.03 9.73 5.99
CA TRP A 229 22.83 8.97 6.97
C TRP A 229 24.13 8.42 6.36
N TRP A 230 24.06 7.86 5.15
CA TRP A 230 25.22 7.31 4.46
C TRP A 230 26.29 8.38 4.18
N LEU A 231 25.88 9.57 3.75
CA LEU A 231 26.80 10.69 3.53
C LEU A 231 27.46 11.19 4.81
N ARG A 232 26.73 11.24 5.94
CA ARG A 232 27.23 11.80 7.21
C ARG A 232 28.10 10.82 8.00
N ILE A 233 27.67 9.56 8.11
CA ILE A 233 28.24 8.58 9.06
C ILE A 233 28.70 7.32 8.31
N GLY A 234 27.86 6.80 7.41
CA GLY A 234 28.09 5.50 6.76
C GLY A 234 29.41 5.41 5.99
N ARG A 235 29.80 6.46 5.26
CA ARG A 235 31.08 6.51 4.52
C ARG A 235 32.31 6.34 5.42
N SER A 236 32.29 6.95 6.61
CA SER A 236 33.41 6.87 7.55
C SER A 236 33.54 5.46 8.15
N LEU A 237 32.41 4.84 8.49
CA LEU A 237 32.37 3.48 9.04
C LEU A 237 32.89 2.45 8.03
N ASN A 238 32.46 2.53 6.77
CA ASN A 238 32.95 1.61 5.73
C ASN A 238 34.46 1.74 5.53
N LYS A 239 35.00 2.96 5.52
CA LYS A 239 36.43 3.20 5.38
C LYS A 239 37.22 2.56 6.53
N SER A 240 36.77 2.76 7.78
CA SER A 240 37.41 2.13 8.94
C SER A 240 37.37 0.60 8.91
N HIS A 241 36.28 0.00 8.45
CA HIS A 241 36.18 -1.46 8.31
C HIS A 241 37.18 -2.01 7.29
N THR A 242 37.28 -1.37 6.12
CA THR A 242 38.24 -1.77 5.08
C THR A 242 39.70 -1.64 5.54
N ASP A 243 40.02 -0.60 6.32
CA ASP A 243 41.37 -0.39 6.82
C ASP A 243 41.76 -1.45 7.88
N VAL A 244 40.82 -1.84 8.75
CA VAL A 244 41.02 -2.93 9.73
C VAL A 244 41.23 -4.29 9.03
N GLU A 245 40.44 -4.58 8.00
CA GLU A 245 40.52 -5.85 7.27
C GLU A 245 41.85 -5.98 6.52
N LYS A 246 42.29 -4.91 5.84
CA LYS A 246 43.62 -4.82 5.21
C LYS A 246 44.78 -4.92 6.22
N GLY A 247 44.60 -4.39 7.43
CA GLY A 247 45.59 -4.52 8.50
C GLY A 247 45.75 -5.96 8.96
N ARG A 248 44.63 -6.70 9.06
CA ARG A 248 44.61 -8.12 9.48
C ARG A 248 45.23 -9.04 8.45
N GLU A 249 45.04 -8.78 7.16
CA GLU A 249 45.69 -9.53 6.07
C GLU A 249 47.20 -9.34 6.02
N ARG A 250 47.73 -8.14 6.32
CA ARG A 250 49.19 -7.91 6.37
C ARG A 250 49.88 -8.55 7.57
N SER A 251 49.12 -8.96 8.58
CA SER A 251 49.62 -9.58 9.82
C SER A 251 49.60 -11.12 9.80
N ARG A 252 49.14 -11.73 8.72
CA ARG A 252 49.16 -13.18 8.46
C ARG A 252 50.25 -13.52 7.46
#